data_AF-A0A8S9XAM7-F1
#
_entry.id   AF-A0A8S9XAM7-F1
#
_cell.length_a   1.000
_cell.length_b   1.000
_cell.length_c   1.000
_cell.angle_alpha   90.00
_cell.angle_beta   90.00
_cell.angle_gamma   90.00
#
_symmetry.space_group_name_H-M   'P 1'
#
loop_
_entity.id
_entity.type
_entity.pdbx_description
1 polymer ?
#
loop_
_entity_poly.entity_id
_entity_poly.type
_entity_poly.pdbx_seq_one_letter_code
_entity_poly.pdbx_strand_id
1 'polypeptide(L)' 'MARGNQRELAREKAQKKQADLLRRKGQQEKDSNKGMTLEQRKHRDAELMREKQKKALEAKSEGVAAS' A
#
# COMPACT_ATOMS: atom_id res chain seq x y z
N MET A 1 -1.68 20.33 -32.69
CA MET A 1 -1.16 20.19 -31.30
C MET A 1 -1.96 19.25 -30.39
N ALA A 2 -3.15 18.74 -30.77
CA ALA A 2 -4.00 17.90 -29.90
C ALA A 2 -3.62 16.39 -29.81
N ARG A 3 -2.49 15.95 -30.39
CA ARG A 3 -2.07 14.52 -30.38
C ARG A 3 -0.73 14.26 -29.67
N GLY A 4 0.07 15.31 -29.44
CA GLY A 4 1.34 15.19 -28.70
C GLY A 4 1.11 14.82 -27.24
N ASN A 5 0.13 15.47 -26.59
CA ASN A 5 -0.20 15.23 -25.19
C ASN A 5 -0.73 13.79 -24.93
N GLN A 6 -1.57 13.27 -25.83
CA GLN A 6 -2.10 11.90 -25.72
C GLN A 6 -1.01 10.83 -25.85
N ARG A 7 -0.02 11.05 -26.72
CA ARG A 7 1.09 10.10 -26.94
C ARG A 7 2.03 10.08 -25.74
N GLU A 8 2.40 11.26 -25.21
CA GLU A 8 3.25 11.32 -24.03
C GLU A 8 2.54 10.76 -22.79
N LEU A 9 1.25 11.06 -22.61
CA LEU A 9 0.44 10.47 -21.55
C LEU A 9 0.36 8.94 -21.64
N ALA A 10 0.25 8.39 -22.85
CA ALA A 10 0.24 6.94 -23.05
C ALA A 10 1.58 6.29 -22.69
N ARG A 11 2.71 6.95 -23.03
CA ARG A 11 4.05 6.49 -22.63
C ARG A 11 4.25 6.56 -21.12
N GLU A 12 3.86 7.66 -20.48
CA GLU A 12 3.95 7.81 -19.03
C GLU A 12 3.12 6.72 -18.32
N LYS A 13 1.90 6.46 -18.79
CA LYS A 13 1.06 5.36 -18.29
C LYS A 13 1.71 4.00 -18.48
N ALA A 14 2.34 3.74 -19.63
CA ALA A 14 3.03 2.48 -19.88
C ALA A 14 4.25 2.31 -18.97
N GLN A 15 5.07 3.35 -18.81
CA GLN A 15 6.23 3.35 -17.90
C GLN A 15 5.80 3.14 -16.46
N LYS A 16 4.76 3.85 -16.01
CA LYS A 16 4.20 3.68 -14.66
C LYS A 16 3.67 2.27 -14.43
N LYS A 17 2.95 1.71 -15.40
CA LYS A 17 2.47 0.32 -15.33
C LYS A 17 3.62 -0.68 -15.26
N GLN A 18 4.69 -0.47 -16.02
CA GLN A 18 5.88 -1.32 -15.98
C GLN A 18 6.58 -1.24 -14.61
N ALA A 19 6.74 -0.02 -14.07
CA ALA A 19 7.30 0.20 -12.74
C ALA A 19 6.46 -0.47 -11.64
N ASP A 20 5.13 -0.38 -11.72
CA ASP A 20 4.20 -1.01 -10.78
C ASP A 20 4.29 -2.54 -10.84
N LEU A 21 4.42 -3.13 -12.03
CA LEU A 21 4.61 -4.57 -12.18
C LEU A 21 5.92 -5.05 -11.57
N LEU A 22 7.02 -4.32 -11.77
CA LEU A 22 8.31 -4.62 -11.13
C LEU A 22 8.21 -4.52 -9.60
N ARG A 23 7.54 -3.49 -9.09
CA ARG A 23 7.30 -3.32 -7.65
C ARG A 23 6.48 -4.47 -7.05
N ARG A 24 5.43 -4.91 -7.74
CA ARG A 24 4.57 -6.02 -7.31
C ARG A 24 5.33 -7.34 -7.27
N LYS A 25 6.18 -7.61 -8.26
CA LYS A 25 7.08 -8.79 -8.26
C LYS A 25 8.02 -8.76 -7.06
N GLY A 26 8.72 -7.65 -6.85
CA GLY A 26 9.61 -7.50 -5.70
C GLY A 26 8.88 -7.63 -4.35
N GLN A 27 7.64 -7.15 -4.24
CA GLN A 27 6.83 -7.33 -3.02
C GLN A 27 6.42 -8.78 -2.77
N GLN A 28 6.31 -9.63 -3.79
CA GLN A 28 6.07 -11.06 -3.60
C GLN A 28 7.32 -11.80 -3.15
N GLU A 29 8.50 -11.36 -3.59
CA GLU A 29 9.80 -11.95 -3.26
C GLU A 29 10.34 -11.52 -1.89
N LYS A 30 9.80 -10.46 -1.28
CA LYS A 30 10.14 -10.09 0.10
C LYS A 30 9.88 -11.27 1.05
N ASP A 31 10.85 -11.59 1.90
CA ASP A 31 10.78 -12.71 2.85
C ASP A 31 9.53 -12.66 3.75
N SER A 32 9.08 -11.46 4.12
CA SER A 32 7.86 -11.26 4.92
C SER A 32 6.57 -11.72 4.22
N ASN A 33 6.60 -11.82 2.89
CA ASN A 33 5.46 -12.14 2.03
C ASN A 33 5.61 -13.51 1.34
N LYS A 34 6.78 -14.14 1.46
CA LYS A 34 7.09 -15.43 0.86
C LYS A 34 6.19 -16.52 1.44
N GLY A 35 5.56 -17.32 0.58
CA GLY A 35 4.62 -18.37 0.98
C GLY A 35 3.24 -17.90 1.45
N MET A 36 2.99 -16.59 1.55
CA MET A 36 1.68 -16.05 1.95
C MET A 36 0.78 -15.80 0.72
N THR A 37 -0.45 -16.30 0.77
CA THR A 37 -1.48 -15.99 -0.24
C THR A 37 -1.92 -14.53 -0.16
N LEU A 38 -2.56 -14.02 -1.22
CA LEU A 38 -3.08 -12.65 -1.22
C LEU A 38 -4.09 -12.40 -0.09
N GLU A 39 -4.91 -13.40 0.24
CA GLU A 39 -5.90 -13.31 1.32
C GLU A 39 -5.23 -13.20 2.69
N GLN A 40 -4.24 -14.03 2.96
CA GLN A 40 -3.51 -13.98 4.23
C GLN A 40 -2.74 -12.67 4.40
N ARG A 41 -2.20 -12.10 3.32
CA ARG A 41 -1.57 -10.76 3.34
C ARG A 41 -2.59 -9.68 3.71
N LYS A 42 -3.77 -9.71 3.08
CA LYS A 42 -4.87 -8.78 3.40
C LYS A 42 -5.33 -8.90 4.85
N HIS A 43 -5.42 -10.12 5.37
CA HIS A 43 -5.79 -10.35 6.76
C HIS A 43 -4.78 -9.72 7.72
N ARG A 44 -3.48 -9.99 7.51
CA ARG A 44 -2.39 -9.40 8.31
C ARG A 44 -2.43 -7.87 8.26
N ASP A 45 -2.57 -7.29 7.07
CA ASP A 45 -2.63 -5.83 6.92
C ASP A 45 -3.86 -5.23 7.64
N ALA A 46 -5.00 -5.92 7.60
CA ALA A 46 -6.22 -5.51 8.30
C ALA A 46 -6.07 -5.59 9.83
N GLU A 47 -5.42 -6.64 10.35
CA GLU A 47 -5.13 -6.79 11.78
C GLU A 47 -4.22 -5.67 12.28
N LEU A 48 -3.11 -5.42 11.58
CA LEU A 48 -2.18 -4.32 11.92
C LEU A 48 -2.88 -2.96 11.92
N MET A 49 -3.80 -2.72 10.97
CA MET A 49 -4.59 -1.50 10.94
C MET A 49 -5.56 -1.39 12.11
N ARG A 50 -6.23 -2.48 12.49
CA ARG A 50 -7.12 -2.51 13.67
C ARG A 50 -6.34 -2.25 14.95
N GLU A 51 -5.18 -2.86 15.11
CA GLU A 51 -4.30 -2.62 16.27
C GLU A 51 -3.82 -1.17 16.31
N LYS A 52 -3.42 -0.60 15.16
CA LYS A 52 -3.01 0.80 15.07
C LYS A 52 -4.16 1.74 15.43
N GLN A 53 -5.38 1.45 14.99
CA GLN A 53 -6.57 2.23 15.35
C GLN A 53 -6.86 2.14 16.85
N LYS A 54 -6.80 0.94 17.45
CA LYS A 54 -6.96 0.76 18.90
C LYS A 54 -5.93 1.57 19.68
N LYS A 55 -4.64 1.44 19.34
CA LYS A 55 -3.56 2.21 19.97
C LYS A 55 -3.73 3.72 19.81
N ALA A 56 -4.18 4.17 18.63
CA ALA A 56 -4.44 5.59 18.39
C ALA A 56 -5.62 6.11 19.23
N LEU A 57 -6.67 5.29 19.42
CA LEU A 57 -7.80 5.62 20.30
C LEU A 57 -7.39 5.62 21.77
N GLU A 58 -6.61 4.62 22.21
CA GLU A 58 -6.05 4.53 23.56
C GLU A 58 -5.19 5.75 23.88
N ALA A 59 -4.21 6.08 23.02
CA ALA A 59 -3.37 7.26 23.16
C ALA A 59 -4.19 8.56 23.18
N LYS A 60 -5.27 8.63 22.40
CA LYS A 60 -6.18 9.78 22.42
C LYS A 60 -7.00 9.84 23.71
N SER A 61 -7.44 8.70 24.25
CA SER A 61 -8.16 8.66 25.53
C SER A 61 -7.25 8.96 26.72
N GLU A 62 -6.01 8.45 26.72
CA GLU A 62 -5.02 8.73 27.77
C GLU A 62 -4.57 10.20 27.73
N GLY A 63 -4.40 10.78 26.55
CA GLY A 63 -4.11 12.21 26.40
C GLY A 63 -5.24 13.14 26.84
N VAL A 64 -6.51 12.69 26.75
CA VAL A 64 -7.68 13.46 27.23
C VAL A 64 -7.91 13.28 28.73
N ALA A 65 -7.55 12.13 29.32
CA ALA A 65 -7.65 11.91 30.76
C ALA A 65 -6.51 12.57 31.57
N ALA A 66 -5.38 12.88 30.91
CA ALA A 66 -4.23 13.57 31.50
C ALA A 66 -4.24 15.11 31.31
N SER A 67 -5.27 15.67 30.66
CA SER A 67 -5.47 17.11 30.43
C SER A 67 -6.62 17.63 31.28
#